data_AF-A0A3Q7H9L5-F1
#
_entry.id   AF-A0A3Q7H9L5-F1
#
_cell.length_a   1.000
_cell.length_b   1.000
_cell.length_c   1.000
_cell.angle_alpha   90.00
_cell.angle_beta   90.00
_cell.angle_gamma   90.00
#
_symmetry.space_group_name_H-M   'P 1'
#
loop_
_entity.id
_entity.type
_entity.pdbx_description
1 polymer ?
#
loop_
_entity_poly.entity_id
_entity_poly.type
_entity_poly.pdbx_seq_one_letter_code
_entity_poly.pdbx_strand_id
1 'polypeptide(L)'
;MITKEEELVLYEDIVLGRAFEDMCAQMYYRGKMFGFVHLYNGQEVVSTGLITLLKKDDSVVSTYLHHVHALSKGVPARQVMSELFGKTMGCCRG
;
A
#
# COMPACT_ATOMS: atom_id res chain seq x y z
N MET A 1 9.31 19.71 15.28
CA MET A 1 9.81 18.35 15.55
C MET A 1 8.62 17.42 15.56
N ILE A 2 8.79 16.21 15.03
CA ILE A 2 7.76 15.15 15.04
C ILE A 2 7.68 14.61 16.48
N THR A 3 6.45 14.41 16.98
CA THR A 3 6.19 13.80 18.29
C THR A 3 6.40 12.29 18.23
N LYS A 4 6.56 11.64 19.39
CA LYS A 4 6.74 10.18 19.44
C LYS A 4 5.53 9.43 18.88
N GLU A 5 4.34 9.96 19.12
CA GLU A 5 3.07 9.42 18.62
C GLU A 5 2.99 9.53 17.09
N GLU A 6 3.35 10.68 16.52
CA GLU A 6 3.42 10.86 15.07
C GLU A 6 4.49 9.95 14.44
N GLU A 7 5.65 9.81 15.08
CA GLU A 7 6.73 8.92 14.63
C GLU A 7 6.25 7.46 14.56
N LEU A 8 5.52 7.00 15.57
CA LEU A 8 4.98 5.64 15.60
C LEU A 8 3.99 5.41 14.46
N VAL A 9 3.09 6.36 14.19
CA VAL A 9 2.13 6.27 13.07
C VAL A 9 2.85 6.19 11.73
N LEU A 10 3.87 7.03 11.51
CA LEU A 10 4.67 7.01 10.28
C LEU A 10 5.40 5.68 10.13
N TYR A 11 6.00 5.18 11.21
CA TYR A 11 6.72 3.91 11.21
C TYR A 11 5.81 2.72 10.91
N GLU A 12 4.62 2.67 11.52
CA GLU A 12 3.63 1.62 11.27
C GLU A 12 3.18 1.58 9.81
N ASP A 13 2.95 2.74 9.18
CA ASP A 13 2.57 2.83 7.78
C ASP A 13 3.70 2.35 6.85
N ILE A 14 4.95 2.74 7.12
CA ILE A 14 6.14 2.29 6.39
C ILE A 14 6.30 0.77 6.49
N VAL A 15 6.20 0.22 7.70
CA VAL A 15 6.34 -1.22 7.94
C VAL A 15 5.20 -2.00 7.31
N LEU A 16 3.97 -1.48 7.35
CA LEU A 16 2.84 -2.07 6.65
C LEU A 16 3.09 -2.13 5.14
N GLY A 17 3.54 -1.01 4.54
CA GLY A 17 3.87 -0.94 3.12
C GLY A 17 4.93 -1.97 2.73
N ARG A 18 6.03 -2.05 3.50
CA ARG A 18 7.10 -3.04 3.27
C ARG A 18 6.58 -4.47 3.35
N ALA A 19 5.89 -4.82 4.44
CA ALA A 19 5.38 -6.17 4.64
C ALA A 19 4.35 -6.58 3.59
N PHE A 20 3.53 -5.63 3.12
CA PHE A 20 2.57 -5.85 2.06
C PHE A 20 3.26 -6.18 0.73
N GLU A 21 4.26 -5.39 0.34
CA GLU A 21 4.98 -5.60 -0.92
C GLU A 21 5.82 -6.89 -0.90
N ASP A 22 6.48 -7.21 0.22
CA ASP A 22 7.21 -8.46 0.39
C ASP A 22 6.27 -9.69 0.23
N MET A 23 5.06 -9.58 0.76
CA MET A 23 4.03 -10.62 0.56
C MET A 23 3.58 -10.69 -0.89
N CYS A 24 3.38 -9.56 -1.58
CA CYS A 24 3.05 -9.53 -3.01
C CYS A 24 4.13 -10.23 -3.84
N ALA A 25 5.41 -9.91 -3.60
CA ALA A 25 6.54 -10.56 -4.23
C ALA A 25 6.52 -12.08 -3.98
N GLN A 26 6.35 -12.49 -2.72
CA GLN A 26 6.29 -13.90 -2.35
C GLN A 26 5.16 -14.65 -3.06
N MET A 27 3.97 -14.06 -3.15
CA MET A 27 2.81 -14.67 -3.79
C MET A 27 2.94 -14.71 -5.31
N TYR A 28 3.55 -13.70 -5.91
CA TYR A 28 3.88 -13.68 -7.34
C TYR A 28 4.85 -14.81 -7.68
N TYR A 29 5.95 -14.96 -6.95
CA TYR A 29 6.92 -16.05 -7.17
C TYR A 29 6.34 -17.44 -6.92
N ARG A 30 5.29 -17.56 -6.11
CA ARG A 30 4.53 -18.80 -5.89
C ARG A 30 3.46 -19.06 -6.97
N GLY A 31 3.35 -18.21 -7.99
CA GLY A 31 2.36 -18.33 -9.06
C GLY A 31 0.92 -18.16 -8.56
N LYS A 32 0.72 -17.36 -7.50
CA LYS A 32 -0.62 -17.10 -6.92
C LYS A 32 -1.20 -15.73 -7.33
N MET A 33 -0.36 -14.83 -7.85
CA MET A 33 -0.77 -13.57 -8.46
C MET A 33 -0.38 -13.61 -9.94
N PHE A 34 -1.21 -13.04 -10.80
CA PHE A 34 -1.06 -13.13 -12.25
C PHE A 34 -1.05 -11.74 -12.90
N GLY A 35 -0.45 -11.64 -14.07
CA GLY A 35 -0.31 -10.37 -14.79
C GLY A 35 0.84 -9.53 -14.24
N PHE A 36 0.60 -8.23 -14.09
CA PHE A 36 1.60 -7.25 -13.69
C PHE A 36 1.53 -6.97 -12.19
N VAL A 37 2.68 -7.06 -11.52
CA VAL A 37 2.84 -6.64 -10.12
C VAL A 37 4.08 -5.76 -10.06
N HIS A 38 3.86 -4.47 -9.79
CA HIS A 38 4.95 -3.49 -9.63
C HIS A 38 5.09 -3.19 -8.14
N LEU A 39 6.28 -3.43 -7.59
CA LEU A 39 6.51 -3.39 -6.16
C LEU A 39 7.06 -2.03 -5.71
N TYR A 40 6.48 -1.46 -4.64
CA TYR A 40 6.88 -0.17 -4.05
C TYR A 40 8.04 -0.29 -3.02
N ASN A 41 8.72 -1.45 -2.93
CA ASN A 41 9.80 -1.67 -1.97
C ASN A 41 10.88 -0.58 -2.05
N GLY A 42 11.22 0.01 -0.90
CA GLY A 42 12.25 1.04 -0.78
C GLY A 42 11.77 2.47 -1.05
N GLN A 43 10.50 2.66 -1.42
CA GLN A 43 9.89 3.97 -1.67
C GLN A 43 8.85 4.33 -0.60
N GLU A 44 8.62 3.50 0.42
CA GLU A 44 7.49 3.60 1.36
C GLU A 44 7.34 4.99 1.98
N VAL A 45 8.47 5.61 2.36
CA VAL A 45 8.53 6.94 2.97
C VAL A 45 7.93 8.04 2.07
N VAL A 46 7.98 7.87 0.74
CA VAL A 46 7.38 8.80 -0.22
C VAL A 46 5.86 8.81 -0.08
N SER A 47 5.24 7.63 0.01
CA SER A 47 3.80 7.47 0.21
C SER A 47 3.39 7.97 1.58
N THR A 48 4.03 7.43 2.63
CA THR A 48 3.72 7.76 4.01
C THR A 48 3.84 9.25 4.27
N GLY A 49 5.01 9.84 3.98
CA GLY A 49 5.28 11.25 4.28
C GLY A 49 4.40 12.22 3.51
N LEU A 50 4.07 11.93 2.25
CA LEU A 50 3.16 12.77 1.47
C LEU A 50 1.72 12.65 2.00
N ILE A 51 1.21 11.43 2.12
CA ILE A 51 -0.22 11.19 2.36
C ILE A 51 -0.63 11.56 3.78
N THR A 52 0.25 11.40 4.77
CA THR A 52 -0.06 11.82 6.16
C THR A 52 -0.17 13.33 6.33
N LEU A 53 0.35 14.11 5.39
CA LEU A 53 0.23 15.58 5.40
C LEU A 53 -1.01 16.08 4.66
N LEU A 54 -1.70 15.21 3.93
CA LEU A 54 -2.90 15.56 3.19
C LEU A 54 -4.13 15.60 4.12
N LYS A 55 -5.09 16.45 3.76
CA LYS A 55 -6.42 16.37 4.35
C LYS A 55 -7.15 15.14 3.84
N LYS A 56 -8.18 14.75 4.57
CA LYS A 56 -8.98 13.56 4.25
C LYS A 56 -9.62 13.65 2.86
N ASP A 57 -10.06 14.85 2.48
CA ASP A 57 -10.73 15.20 1.22
C ASP A 57 -9.78 15.47 0.05
N ASP A 58 -8.48 15.58 0.30
CA ASP A 58 -7.49 15.73 -0.77
C ASP A 58 -7.40 14.44 -1.60
N SER A 59 -7.34 14.61 -2.92
CA SER A 59 -7.23 13.51 -3.87
C SER A 59 -5.78 13.12 -4.11
N VAL A 60 -5.53 11.82 -4.27
CA VAL A 60 -4.22 11.26 -4.62
C VAL A 60 -4.35 10.47 -5.91
N VAL A 61 -3.46 10.73 -6.86
CA VAL A 61 -3.36 9.98 -8.11
C VAL A 61 -1.95 9.43 -8.22
N SER A 62 -1.84 8.16 -8.55
CA SER A 62 -0.57 7.47 -8.80
C SER A 62 -0.62 6.75 -10.15
N THR A 63 0.52 6.25 -10.59
CA THR A 63 0.64 5.40 -11.78
C THR A 63 0.41 3.94 -11.38
N TYR A 64 0.94 2.96 -12.14
CA TYR A 64 0.82 1.53 -11.85
C TYR A 64 1.54 1.05 -10.57
N LEU A 65 2.28 1.93 -9.89
CA LEU A 65 3.06 1.64 -8.68
C LEU A 65 2.35 2.21 -7.45
N HIS A 66 1.17 1.68 -7.11
CA HIS A 66 0.23 2.37 -6.23
C HIS A 66 -0.23 1.57 -5.00
N HIS A 67 0.30 0.37 -4.71
CA HIS A 67 -0.22 -0.42 -3.59
C HIS A 67 -0.06 0.33 -2.27
N VAL A 68 1.16 0.80 -1.96
CA VAL A 68 1.42 1.53 -0.71
C VAL A 68 0.67 2.86 -0.67
N HIS A 69 0.45 3.53 -1.80
CA HIS A 69 -0.38 4.76 -1.86
C HIS A 69 -1.81 4.48 -1.43
N ALA A 70 -2.40 3.38 -1.90
CA ALA A 70 -3.74 2.97 -1.49
C ALA A 70 -3.79 2.64 0.01
N LEU A 71 -2.77 1.94 0.54
CA LEU A 71 -2.67 1.62 1.97
C LEU A 71 -2.58 2.89 2.83
N SER A 72 -1.65 3.79 2.53
CA SER A 72 -1.45 5.04 3.26
C SER A 72 -2.68 5.97 3.16
N LYS A 73 -3.46 5.89 2.07
CA LYS A 73 -4.73 6.64 1.92
C LYS A 73 -5.92 5.95 2.60
N GLY A 74 -5.69 4.83 3.28
CA GLY A 74 -6.67 4.16 4.15
C GLY A 74 -7.45 3.03 3.48
N VAL A 75 -7.08 2.58 2.28
CA VAL A 75 -7.68 1.37 1.70
C VAL A 75 -7.19 0.16 2.51
N PRO A 76 -8.09 -0.69 3.05
CA PRO A 76 -7.66 -1.81 3.87
C PRO A 76 -6.75 -2.78 3.11
N ALA A 77 -5.64 -3.19 3.71
CA ALA A 77 -4.69 -4.14 3.10
C ALA A 77 -5.36 -5.43 2.60
N ARG A 78 -6.38 -5.92 3.31
CA ARG A 78 -7.17 -7.08 2.89
C ARG A 78 -7.87 -6.86 1.54
N GLN A 79 -8.41 -5.67 1.28
CA GLN A 79 -9.08 -5.36 0.01
C GLN A 79 -8.05 -5.25 -1.12
N VAL A 80 -6.93 -4.54 -0.89
CA VAL A 80 -5.85 -4.43 -1.90
C VAL A 80 -5.29 -5.82 -2.23
N MET A 81 -5.01 -6.65 -1.22
CA MET A 81 -4.55 -8.02 -1.43
C MET A 81 -5.60 -8.88 -2.14
N SER A 82 -6.88 -8.72 -1.82
CA SER A 82 -7.97 -9.44 -2.49
C SER A 82 -8.07 -9.08 -3.97
N GLU A 83 -7.86 -7.81 -4.32
CA GLU A 83 -7.78 -7.32 -5.70
C GLU A 83 -6.62 -7.97 -6.44
N LEU A 84 -5.42 -7.97 -5.86
CA LEU A 84 -4.23 -8.60 -6.47
C LEU A 84 -4.37 -10.12 -6.67
N PHE A 85 -5.26 -10.77 -5.90
CA PHE A 85 -5.63 -12.17 -6.08
C PHE A 85 -6.81 -12.40 -7.03
N GLY A 86 -7.39 -11.36 -7.64
CA GLY A 86 -8.55 -11.46 -8.52
C GLY A 86 -9.83 -11.91 -7.79
N LYS A 87 -10.01 -11.52 -6.52
CA LYS A 87 -11.17 -11.93 -5.70
C LYS A 87 -12.25 -10.86 -5.71
N THR A 88 -13.50 -11.29 -5.60
CA THR A 88 -14.69 -10.42 -5.54
C THR A 88 -14.70 -9.44 -4.36
N MET A 89 -13.94 -9.72 -3.31
CA MET A 89 -13.75 -8.82 -2.16
C MET A 89 -12.66 -7.75 -2.39
N GLY A 90 -12.04 -7.72 -3.57
CA GLY A 90 -11.13 -6.67 -4.00
C GLY A 90 -11.81 -5.31 -4.11
N CYS A 91 -11.01 -4.24 -4.05
CA CYS A 91 -11.53 -2.88 -4.11
C CYS A 91 -12.27 -2.57 -5.43
N CYS A 92 -11.97 -3.30 -6.51
CA CYS A 92 -12.66 -3.21 -7.81
C CYS A 92 -13.32 -4.53 -8.24
N ARG A 93 -13.42 -5.50 -7.32
CA ARG A 93 -14.09 -6.82 -7.46
C ARG A 93 -13.30 -7.89 -8.24
N GLY A 94 -11.98 -7.76 -8.30
CA GLY A 94 -11.07 -8.80 -8.79
C GLY A 94 -10.52 -8.52 -10.17
#